data_AF-A0A0P7B8H4-F1
#
_entry.id   AF-A0A0P7B8H4-F1
#
_cell.length_a   1.000
_cell.length_b   1.000
_cell.length_c   1.000
_cell.angle_alpha   90.00
_cell.angle_beta   90.00
_cell.angle_gamma   90.00
#
_symmetry.space_group_name_H-M   'P 1'
#
loop_
_entity.id
_entity.type
_entity.pdbx_description
1 polymer ?
#
loop_
_entity_poly.entity_id
_entity_poly.type
_entity_poly.pdbx_seq_one_letter_code
_entity_poly.pdbx_strand_id
1 'polypeptide(L)'
;MELKIFNQILFGSLKPWNFKIQNQRDWAENYNKARQASENYSLSLKDAFYILLREYPNVYSGIENEIPNHISLSPLFYSENLSPVSLEDQFYELLINLEVKRVLNTFNEFSEGFSNDIDGIFQVEKFLTNLKSCLVQTHENLSEVEDFDNKELSEKVLIFMYNKLLVLFFDTQIRYHQYNRSPLSLEDFYIQELGTLKPEHAVIHPTLEYFYNKIETALELKSTDQLEKLIQELNDNPEIESAIENAIFLIQEYITVDECFNEEYTSAKFTEHKSILESDISQKIYGIERVSLIESHLETFKSFNSPSSIPGKLKHWLEQQKVIYSHNPANTFPVTTKTEEAVTLQDKPMPVATKDINALKEIAYKHLAFFKGTNEYNSKIMKDSDHDILMDWVYELIETEKVPFIAPPLKQINLTNNMIRYTFYLIHKELYGTQKINIAWIDFIHKAFTQFQGTETSTTKTKFSTKPAKYEAIRKAMTG
;
A
#
# COMPACT_ATOMS: atom_id res chain seq x y z
N MET A 1 -9.76 3.05 -27.69
CA MET A 1 -8.62 2.13 -27.83
C MET A 1 -9.08 0.88 -28.56
N GLU A 2 -8.27 0.36 -29.49
CA GLU A 2 -8.62 -0.78 -30.34
C GLU A 2 -8.06 -2.10 -29.78
N LEU A 3 -8.89 -3.14 -29.80
CA LEU A 3 -8.57 -4.49 -29.37
C LEU A 3 -7.92 -5.28 -30.53
N LYS A 4 -6.77 -4.82 -31.00
CA LYS A 4 -6.21 -5.20 -32.30
C LYS A 4 -5.89 -6.70 -32.41
N ILE A 5 -5.17 -7.29 -31.45
CA ILE A 5 -4.83 -8.72 -31.53
C ILE A 5 -6.08 -9.58 -31.34
N PHE A 6 -6.95 -9.22 -30.40
CA PHE A 6 -8.24 -9.87 -30.22
C PHE A 6 -9.08 -9.88 -31.50
N ASN A 7 -9.18 -8.74 -32.20
CA ASN A 7 -9.85 -8.64 -33.49
C ASN A 7 -9.17 -9.49 -34.57
N GLN A 8 -7.84 -9.61 -34.56
CA GLN A 8 -7.13 -10.50 -35.49
C GLN A 8 -7.39 -11.98 -35.22
N ILE A 9 -7.61 -12.37 -33.96
CA ILE A 9 -7.99 -13.73 -33.57
C ILE A 9 -9.42 -14.04 -34.03
N LEU A 10 -10.37 -13.12 -33.82
CA LEU A 10 -11.78 -13.34 -34.19
C LEU A 10 -12.03 -13.20 -35.70
N PHE A 11 -11.41 -12.21 -36.35
CA PHE A 11 -11.80 -11.79 -37.71
C PHE A 11 -10.64 -11.78 -38.71
N GLY A 12 -9.40 -11.80 -38.25
CA GLY A 12 -8.21 -11.57 -39.08
C GLY A 12 -7.38 -12.80 -39.40
N SER A 13 -6.07 -12.59 -39.48
CA SER A 13 -5.11 -13.63 -39.89
C SER A 13 -4.68 -14.56 -38.76
N LEU A 14 -5.05 -14.27 -37.50
CA LEU A 14 -4.69 -15.04 -36.31
C LEU A 14 -5.82 -15.97 -35.86
N LYS A 15 -6.71 -16.37 -36.78
CA LYS A 15 -7.82 -17.28 -36.48
C LYS A 15 -7.30 -18.67 -36.13
N PRO A 16 -7.63 -19.23 -34.95
CA PRO A 16 -7.17 -20.57 -34.57
C PRO A 16 -7.72 -21.67 -35.49
N TRP A 17 -8.93 -21.50 -36.03
CA TRP A 17 -9.54 -22.44 -36.97
C TRP A 17 -8.89 -22.45 -38.36
N ASN A 18 -8.14 -21.41 -38.72
CA ASN A 18 -7.37 -21.34 -39.97
C ASN A 18 -5.86 -21.50 -39.74
N PHE A 19 -5.44 -21.85 -38.52
CA PHE A 19 -4.06 -21.82 -38.12
C PHE A 19 -3.24 -22.91 -38.83
N LYS A 20 -2.17 -22.51 -39.51
CA LYS A 20 -1.26 -23.40 -40.24
C LYS A 20 0.18 -22.99 -39.98
N ILE A 21 0.99 -23.92 -39.50
CA ILE A 21 2.42 -23.71 -39.31
C ILE A 21 3.16 -24.15 -40.57
N GLN A 22 3.91 -23.23 -41.21
CA GLN A 22 4.72 -23.56 -42.38
C GLN A 22 6.07 -24.20 -42.00
N ASN A 23 6.71 -23.69 -40.94
CA ASN A 23 7.98 -24.21 -40.43
C ASN A 23 7.94 -24.38 -38.90
N GLN A 24 7.65 -25.60 -38.44
CA GLN A 24 7.46 -25.91 -37.02
C GLN A 24 8.70 -25.66 -36.17
N ARG A 25 9.90 -25.82 -36.74
CA ARG A 25 11.16 -25.62 -36.00
C ARG A 25 11.40 -24.14 -35.71
N ASP A 26 11.33 -23.30 -36.75
CA ASP A 26 11.56 -21.86 -36.61
C ASP A 26 10.49 -21.23 -35.72
N TRP A 27 9.24 -21.70 -35.86
CA TRP A 27 8.13 -21.26 -35.05
C TRP A 27 8.30 -21.62 -33.56
N ALA A 28 8.69 -22.86 -33.24
CA ALA A 28 8.98 -23.28 -31.88
C ALA A 28 10.19 -22.51 -31.28
N GLU A 29 11.20 -22.21 -32.09
CA GLU A 29 12.35 -21.40 -31.66
C GLU A 29 11.92 -19.96 -31.34
N ASN A 30 11.07 -19.35 -32.17
CA ASN A 30 10.55 -18.01 -31.92
C ASN A 30 9.69 -17.98 -30.65
N TYR A 31 8.80 -18.95 -30.45
CA TYR A 31 8.01 -19.06 -29.21
C TYR A 31 8.92 -19.13 -27.97
N ASN A 32 9.93 -20.02 -27.97
CA ASN A 32 10.84 -20.16 -26.84
C ASN A 32 11.64 -18.87 -26.55
N LYS A 33 12.02 -18.12 -27.59
CA LYS A 33 12.68 -16.81 -27.44
C LYS A 33 11.72 -15.77 -26.83
N ALA A 34 10.49 -15.70 -27.32
CA ALA A 34 9.49 -14.75 -26.82
C ALA A 34 9.10 -15.04 -25.37
N ARG A 35 8.96 -16.32 -24.99
CA ARG A 35 8.64 -16.73 -23.61
C ARG A 35 9.71 -16.33 -22.59
N GLN A 36 10.96 -16.17 -23.02
CA GLN A 36 12.05 -15.73 -22.14
C GLN A 36 12.07 -14.22 -21.92
N ALA A 37 11.29 -13.44 -22.69
CA ALA A 37 11.21 -12.00 -22.52
C ALA A 37 10.56 -11.67 -21.16
N SER A 38 11.08 -10.65 -20.48
CA SER A 38 10.48 -10.22 -19.23
C SER A 38 9.08 -9.67 -19.47
N GLU A 39 8.15 -10.19 -18.71
CA GLU A 39 6.74 -9.91 -18.86
C GLU A 39 6.28 -8.60 -18.20
N ASN A 40 7.20 -7.88 -17.54
CA ASN A 40 6.91 -6.72 -16.69
C ASN A 40 7.45 -5.40 -17.24
N TYR A 41 8.15 -5.41 -18.39
CA TYR A 41 8.76 -4.21 -18.96
C TYR A 41 8.32 -4.00 -20.41
N SER A 42 8.05 -2.75 -20.80
CA SER A 42 7.50 -2.47 -22.14
C SER A 42 8.47 -2.78 -23.28
N LEU A 43 9.78 -2.63 -23.06
CA LEU A 43 10.78 -3.01 -24.07
C LEU A 43 10.72 -4.52 -24.34
N SER A 44 10.64 -5.32 -23.29
CA SER A 44 10.51 -6.77 -23.40
C SER A 44 9.17 -7.19 -24.01
N LEU A 45 8.08 -6.48 -23.70
CA LEU A 45 6.78 -6.66 -24.35
C LEU A 45 6.86 -6.42 -25.87
N LYS A 46 7.55 -5.35 -26.28
CA LYS A 46 7.78 -5.03 -27.70
C LYS A 46 8.57 -6.12 -28.41
N ASP A 47 9.67 -6.56 -27.81
CA ASP A 47 10.51 -7.63 -28.36
C ASP A 47 9.73 -8.95 -28.49
N ALA A 48 8.91 -9.30 -27.48
CA ALA A 48 8.08 -10.50 -27.51
C ALA A 48 7.05 -10.47 -28.66
N PHE A 49 6.35 -9.35 -28.86
CA PHE A 49 5.43 -9.20 -29.99
C PHE A 49 6.15 -9.28 -31.34
N TYR A 50 7.30 -8.61 -31.48
CA TYR A 50 8.08 -8.65 -32.72
C TYR A 50 8.48 -10.08 -33.10
N ILE A 51 8.88 -10.89 -32.11
CA ILE A 51 9.27 -12.29 -32.31
C ILE A 51 8.06 -13.17 -32.65
N LEU A 52 6.96 -13.06 -31.88
CA LEU A 52 5.77 -13.92 -32.07
C LEU A 52 5.02 -13.62 -33.37
N LEU A 53 4.95 -12.35 -33.76
CA LEU A 53 4.21 -11.88 -34.93
C LEU A 53 5.09 -11.75 -36.18
N ARG A 54 6.26 -12.39 -36.20
CA ARG A 54 7.20 -12.34 -37.32
C ARG A 54 6.59 -12.82 -38.65
N GLU A 55 5.73 -13.84 -38.60
CA GLU A 55 4.99 -14.34 -39.77
C GLU A 55 3.74 -13.50 -40.10
N TYR A 56 3.40 -12.53 -39.24
CA TYR A 56 2.25 -11.64 -39.35
C TYR A 56 2.67 -10.15 -39.31
N PRO A 57 3.53 -9.68 -40.23
CA PRO A 57 4.12 -8.33 -40.16
C PRO A 57 3.08 -7.20 -40.23
N ASN A 58 1.96 -7.43 -40.92
CA ASN A 58 0.84 -6.47 -40.97
C ASN A 58 0.13 -6.34 -39.61
N VAL A 59 0.11 -7.42 -38.82
CA VAL A 59 -0.45 -7.38 -37.47
C VAL A 59 0.48 -6.62 -36.52
N TYR A 60 1.78 -6.94 -36.56
CA TYR A 60 2.78 -6.26 -35.72
C TYR A 60 2.86 -4.76 -36.00
N SER A 61 2.95 -4.35 -37.27
CA SER A 61 2.96 -2.93 -37.65
C SER A 61 1.69 -2.19 -37.22
N GLY A 62 0.56 -2.89 -37.10
CA GLY A 62 -0.68 -2.36 -36.58
C GLY A 62 -0.63 -2.04 -35.08
N ILE A 63 0.21 -2.71 -34.28
CA ILE A 63 0.28 -2.51 -32.83
C ILE A 63 1.56 -1.82 -32.35
N GLU A 64 2.62 -1.78 -33.16
CA GLU A 64 3.96 -1.33 -32.73
C GLU A 64 3.97 0.08 -32.08
N ASN A 65 3.19 1.01 -32.62
CA ASN A 65 3.10 2.39 -32.11
C ASN A 65 2.13 2.54 -30.92
N GLU A 66 1.42 1.48 -30.55
CA GLU A 66 0.48 1.46 -29.43
C GLU A 66 1.03 0.66 -28.24
N ILE A 67 2.29 0.22 -28.31
CA ILE A 67 2.95 -0.43 -27.18
C ILE A 67 3.32 0.68 -26.17
N PRO A 68 2.98 0.51 -24.88
CA PRO A 68 3.26 1.50 -23.85
C PRO A 68 4.74 1.91 -23.80
N ASN A 69 5.02 3.15 -23.43
CA ASN A 69 6.36 3.66 -23.20
C ASN A 69 6.80 3.55 -21.71
N HIS A 70 5.95 3.01 -20.83
CA HIS A 70 6.31 2.79 -19.42
C HIS A 70 7.49 1.82 -19.24
N ILE A 71 8.36 2.08 -18.26
CA ILE A 71 9.43 1.14 -17.90
C ILE A 71 8.82 -0.10 -17.24
N SER A 72 7.94 0.07 -16.26
CA SER A 72 7.26 -1.03 -15.56
C SER A 72 5.79 -1.09 -15.97
N LEU A 73 5.32 -2.27 -16.35
CA LEU A 73 3.92 -2.53 -16.67
C LEU A 73 3.13 -2.74 -15.38
N SER A 74 1.91 -2.22 -15.36
CA SER A 74 0.96 -2.43 -14.27
C SER A 74 0.52 -3.90 -14.22
N PRO A 75 0.55 -4.54 -13.05
CA PRO A 75 0.00 -5.87 -12.85
C PRO A 75 -1.53 -5.90 -12.98
N LEU A 76 -2.06 -7.09 -13.26
CA LEU A 76 -3.50 -7.37 -13.32
C LEU A 76 -4.05 -7.65 -11.93
N PHE A 77 -5.28 -7.21 -11.67
CA PHE A 77 -6.00 -7.51 -10.43
C PHE A 77 -6.60 -8.92 -10.41
N TYR A 78 -6.88 -9.52 -11.56
CA TYR A 78 -7.41 -10.87 -11.65
C TYR A 78 -6.51 -11.78 -12.46
N SER A 79 -6.55 -13.07 -12.13
CA SER A 79 -5.91 -14.14 -12.88
C SER A 79 -6.88 -15.30 -13.11
N GLU A 80 -6.64 -16.06 -14.16
CA GLU A 80 -7.34 -17.30 -14.48
C GLU A 80 -6.36 -18.49 -14.40
N ASN A 81 -6.89 -19.67 -14.10
CA ASN A 81 -6.11 -20.89 -13.99
C ASN A 81 -6.40 -21.79 -15.20
N LEU A 82 -5.79 -21.46 -16.33
CA LEU A 82 -5.81 -22.30 -17.53
C LEU A 82 -4.38 -22.72 -17.86
N SER A 83 -4.20 -24.00 -18.19
CA SER A 83 -2.90 -24.54 -18.59
C SER A 83 -2.96 -24.96 -20.06
N PRO A 84 -2.01 -24.51 -20.90
CA PRO A 84 -1.95 -24.93 -22.29
C PRO A 84 -1.50 -26.39 -22.39
N VAL A 85 -1.92 -27.10 -23.43
CA VAL A 85 -1.56 -28.52 -23.64
C VAL A 85 -0.61 -28.68 -24.82
N SER A 86 -0.92 -28.03 -25.93
CA SER A 86 -0.11 -28.06 -27.16
C SER A 86 0.86 -26.87 -27.23
N LEU A 87 1.75 -26.87 -28.22
CA LEU A 87 2.62 -25.73 -28.48
C LEU A 87 1.84 -24.57 -29.11
N GLU A 88 0.82 -24.89 -29.90
CA GLU A 88 -0.16 -23.99 -30.49
C GLU A 88 -0.97 -23.28 -29.41
N ASP A 89 -1.44 -24.02 -28.40
CA ASP A 89 -2.14 -23.48 -27.23
C ASP A 89 -1.22 -22.47 -26.52
N GLN A 90 0.02 -22.87 -26.24
CA GLN A 90 1.05 -22.04 -25.60
C GLN A 90 1.34 -20.75 -26.36
N PHE A 91 1.38 -20.80 -27.69
CA PHE A 91 1.58 -19.62 -28.51
C PHE A 91 0.44 -18.61 -28.37
N TYR A 92 -0.81 -19.08 -28.50
CA TYR A 92 -1.98 -18.20 -28.37
C TYR A 92 -2.12 -17.68 -26.95
N GLU A 93 -1.85 -18.52 -25.95
CA GLU A 93 -1.84 -18.12 -24.56
C GLU A 93 -0.87 -16.97 -24.31
N LEU A 94 0.40 -17.13 -24.74
CA LEU A 94 1.40 -16.08 -24.61
C LEU A 94 0.99 -14.82 -25.38
N LEU A 95 0.52 -14.96 -26.62
CA LEU A 95 0.09 -13.82 -27.44
C LEU A 95 -1.07 -13.04 -26.81
N ILE A 96 -2.08 -13.74 -26.29
CA ILE A 96 -3.22 -13.14 -25.61
C ILE A 96 -2.79 -12.49 -24.28
N ASN A 97 -1.91 -13.14 -23.50
CA ASN A 97 -1.32 -12.56 -22.29
C ASN A 97 -0.62 -11.23 -22.56
N LEU A 98 0.21 -11.18 -23.61
CA LEU A 98 0.89 -9.96 -24.04
C LEU A 98 -0.13 -8.89 -24.48
N GLU A 99 -1.19 -9.27 -25.20
CA GLU A 99 -2.23 -8.32 -25.62
C GLU A 99 -2.98 -7.73 -24.43
N VAL A 100 -3.36 -8.53 -23.44
CA VAL A 100 -4.01 -8.03 -22.22
C VAL A 100 -3.14 -6.97 -21.55
N LYS A 101 -1.83 -7.24 -21.42
CA LYS A 101 -0.89 -6.29 -20.84
C LYS A 101 -0.74 -5.02 -21.67
N ARG A 102 -0.61 -5.15 -22.99
CA ARG A 102 -0.55 -4.00 -23.90
C ARG A 102 -1.80 -3.15 -23.72
N VAL A 103 -2.97 -3.75 -23.92
CA VAL A 103 -4.25 -3.05 -23.88
C VAL A 103 -4.46 -2.35 -22.53
N LEU A 104 -4.27 -3.04 -21.40
CA LEU A 104 -4.39 -2.41 -20.07
C LEU A 104 -3.47 -1.20 -19.93
N ASN A 105 -2.18 -1.38 -20.21
CA ASN A 105 -1.19 -0.34 -19.95
C ASN A 105 -1.28 0.82 -20.96
N THR A 106 -1.67 0.56 -22.20
CA THR A 106 -1.98 1.61 -23.18
C THR A 106 -3.21 2.41 -22.73
N PHE A 107 -4.19 1.77 -22.09
CA PHE A 107 -5.32 2.49 -21.52
C PHE A 107 -4.90 3.33 -20.30
N ASN A 108 -4.00 2.80 -19.47
CA ASN A 108 -3.44 3.55 -18.35
C ASN A 108 -2.76 4.84 -18.83
N GLU A 109 -1.87 4.76 -19.83
CA GLU A 109 -1.26 5.95 -20.46
C GLU A 109 -2.31 6.90 -21.04
N PHE A 110 -3.33 6.36 -21.72
CA PHE A 110 -4.40 7.17 -22.29
C PHE A 110 -5.22 7.89 -21.21
N SER A 111 -5.41 7.26 -20.04
CA SER A 111 -6.20 7.80 -18.94
C SER A 111 -5.57 8.99 -18.23
N GLU A 112 -4.24 9.11 -18.27
CA GLU A 112 -3.52 10.29 -17.77
C GLU A 112 -3.88 11.56 -18.56
N GLY A 113 -4.37 11.40 -19.79
CA GLY A 113 -4.77 12.49 -20.68
C GLY A 113 -6.24 12.93 -20.56
N PHE A 114 -7.02 12.39 -19.62
CA PHE A 114 -8.43 12.76 -19.47
C PHE A 114 -8.58 14.23 -19.10
N SER A 115 -9.40 14.95 -19.86
CA SER A 115 -9.52 16.42 -19.72
C SER A 115 -10.34 16.84 -18.50
N ASN A 116 -11.29 16.00 -18.08
CA ASN A 116 -12.19 16.17 -16.94
C ASN A 116 -12.97 14.88 -16.68
N ASP A 117 -13.77 14.85 -15.62
CA ASP A 117 -14.56 13.67 -15.23
C ASP A 117 -15.55 13.21 -16.31
N ILE A 118 -16.13 14.13 -17.09
CA ILE A 118 -17.08 13.77 -18.15
C ILE A 118 -16.36 13.01 -19.27
N ASP A 119 -15.18 13.49 -19.67
CA ASP A 119 -14.32 12.81 -20.63
C ASP A 119 -13.88 11.44 -20.07
N GLY A 120 -13.41 11.39 -18.81
CA GLY A 120 -13.02 10.14 -18.16
C GLY A 120 -14.13 9.10 -18.14
N ILE A 121 -15.35 9.49 -17.75
CA ILE A 121 -16.54 8.61 -17.80
C ILE A 121 -16.79 8.11 -19.22
N PHE A 122 -16.83 9.03 -20.21
CA PHE A 122 -17.09 8.66 -21.60
C PHE A 122 -16.04 7.67 -22.15
N GLN A 123 -14.75 7.91 -21.90
CA GLN A 123 -13.69 7.04 -22.39
C GLN A 123 -13.70 5.67 -21.72
N VAL A 124 -13.92 5.61 -20.41
CA VAL A 124 -13.99 4.36 -19.64
C VAL A 124 -15.21 3.54 -20.05
N GLU A 125 -16.40 4.14 -20.13
CA GLU A 125 -17.61 3.45 -20.59
C GLU A 125 -17.48 2.95 -22.03
N LYS A 126 -16.86 3.74 -22.92
CA LYS A 126 -16.57 3.33 -24.29
C LYS A 126 -15.61 2.14 -24.34
N PHE A 127 -14.57 2.15 -23.50
CA PHE A 127 -13.60 1.06 -23.46
C PHE A 127 -14.23 -0.23 -22.90
N LEU A 128 -14.99 -0.14 -21.81
CA LEU A 128 -15.76 -1.27 -21.27
C LEU A 128 -16.76 -1.83 -22.30
N THR A 129 -17.43 -0.97 -23.06
CA THR A 129 -18.34 -1.38 -24.15
C THR A 129 -17.59 -2.16 -25.24
N ASN A 130 -16.39 -1.72 -25.63
CA ASN A 130 -15.57 -2.43 -26.62
C ASN A 130 -15.14 -3.81 -26.10
N LEU A 131 -14.69 -3.90 -24.84
CA LEU A 131 -14.33 -5.17 -24.20
C LEU A 131 -15.51 -6.13 -24.16
N LYS A 132 -16.67 -5.64 -23.71
CA LYS A 132 -17.93 -6.38 -23.68
C LYS A 132 -18.31 -6.90 -25.07
N SER A 133 -18.27 -6.05 -26.10
CA SER A 133 -18.58 -6.48 -27.48
C SER A 133 -17.65 -7.58 -27.97
N CYS A 134 -16.35 -7.49 -27.68
CA CYS A 134 -15.37 -8.51 -28.05
C CYS A 134 -15.61 -9.82 -27.29
N LEU A 135 -15.99 -9.73 -26.02
CA LEU A 135 -16.29 -10.87 -25.17
C LEU A 135 -17.54 -11.62 -25.64
N VAL A 136 -18.63 -10.89 -25.96
CA VAL A 136 -19.86 -11.47 -26.54
C VAL A 136 -19.55 -12.17 -27.86
N GLN A 137 -18.78 -11.55 -28.75
CA GLN A 137 -18.37 -12.18 -30.02
C GLN A 137 -17.51 -13.43 -29.81
N THR A 138 -16.64 -13.42 -28.80
CA THR A 138 -15.85 -14.61 -28.43
C THR A 138 -16.76 -15.73 -27.95
N HIS A 139 -17.78 -15.41 -27.15
CA HIS A 139 -18.78 -16.37 -26.68
C HIS A 139 -19.65 -16.93 -27.81
N GLU A 140 -20.06 -16.10 -28.77
CA GLU A 140 -20.77 -16.55 -29.97
C GLU A 140 -19.92 -17.54 -30.78
N ASN A 141 -18.65 -17.23 -31.04
CA ASN A 141 -17.74 -18.15 -31.73
C ASN A 141 -17.50 -19.46 -30.97
N LEU A 142 -17.53 -19.44 -29.63
CA LEU A 142 -17.47 -20.67 -28.81
C LEU A 142 -18.68 -21.57 -29.06
N SER A 143 -19.86 -20.99 -29.27
CA SER A 143 -21.08 -21.76 -29.54
C SER A 143 -21.08 -22.43 -30.93
N GLU A 144 -20.28 -21.90 -31.86
CA GLU A 144 -20.14 -22.38 -33.24
C GLU A 144 -18.87 -23.21 -33.45
N VAL A 145 -18.12 -23.52 -32.39
CA VAL A 145 -16.78 -24.13 -32.49
C VAL A 145 -16.76 -25.51 -33.17
N GLU A 146 -17.89 -26.22 -33.15
CA GLU A 146 -18.06 -27.51 -33.81
C GLU A 146 -17.93 -27.41 -35.34
N ASP A 147 -18.19 -26.23 -35.92
CA ASP A 147 -18.13 -25.99 -37.36
C ASP A 147 -16.72 -25.59 -37.86
N PHE A 148 -15.73 -25.53 -36.96
CA PHE A 148 -14.38 -25.06 -37.27
C PHE A 148 -13.41 -26.19 -37.66
N ASP A 149 -12.60 -25.95 -38.70
CA ASP A 149 -11.60 -26.92 -39.22
C ASP A 149 -10.59 -27.39 -38.15
N ASN A 150 -10.23 -26.51 -37.20
CA ASN A 150 -9.35 -26.85 -36.07
C ASN A 150 -10.08 -26.63 -34.74
N LYS A 151 -11.15 -27.41 -34.54
CA LYS A 151 -12.04 -27.34 -33.37
C LYS A 151 -11.28 -27.27 -32.03
N GLU A 152 -10.41 -28.23 -31.74
CA GLU A 152 -9.77 -28.35 -30.42
C GLU A 152 -8.92 -27.11 -30.07
N LEU A 153 -8.10 -26.65 -31.02
CA LEU A 153 -7.33 -25.43 -30.84
C LEU A 153 -8.25 -24.22 -30.70
N SER A 154 -9.29 -24.13 -31.53
CA SER A 154 -10.21 -22.99 -31.53
C SER A 154 -10.97 -22.88 -30.22
N GLU A 155 -11.48 -23.99 -29.69
CA GLU A 155 -12.16 -24.06 -28.40
C GLU A 155 -11.25 -23.55 -27.28
N LYS A 156 -10.02 -24.07 -27.20
CA LYS A 156 -9.05 -23.66 -26.17
C LYS A 156 -8.68 -22.18 -26.27
N VAL A 157 -8.37 -21.70 -27.47
CA VAL A 157 -7.98 -20.31 -27.70
C VAL A 157 -9.13 -19.35 -27.37
N LEU A 158 -10.35 -19.69 -27.76
CA LEU A 158 -11.51 -18.87 -27.47
C LEU A 158 -11.89 -18.89 -25.98
N ILE A 159 -11.76 -20.03 -25.29
CA ILE A 159 -11.91 -20.10 -23.82
C ILE A 159 -10.86 -19.22 -23.13
N PHE A 160 -9.60 -19.30 -23.55
CA PHE A 160 -8.54 -18.49 -22.98
C PHE A 160 -8.78 -16.99 -23.21
N MET A 161 -9.11 -16.63 -24.45
CA MET A 161 -9.46 -15.25 -24.82
C MET A 161 -10.66 -14.73 -24.03
N TYR A 162 -11.71 -15.53 -23.89
CA TYR A 162 -12.91 -15.19 -23.12
C TYR A 162 -12.57 -14.88 -21.66
N ASN A 163 -11.79 -15.75 -20.99
CA ASN A 163 -11.36 -15.53 -19.61
C ASN A 163 -10.51 -14.27 -19.47
N LYS A 164 -9.61 -14.02 -20.42
CA LYS A 164 -8.75 -12.84 -20.43
C LYS A 164 -9.48 -11.54 -20.69
N LEU A 165 -10.51 -11.57 -21.53
CA LEU A 165 -11.40 -10.42 -21.71
C LEU A 165 -12.23 -10.16 -20.45
N LEU A 166 -12.69 -11.20 -19.74
CA LEU A 166 -13.31 -11.04 -18.42
C LEU A 166 -12.35 -10.37 -17.43
N VAL A 167 -11.11 -10.88 -17.32
CA VAL A 167 -10.07 -10.29 -16.46
C VAL A 167 -9.90 -8.81 -16.77
N LEU A 168 -9.70 -8.46 -18.04
CA LEU A 168 -9.47 -7.08 -18.46
C LEU A 168 -10.68 -6.17 -18.21
N PHE A 169 -11.90 -6.68 -18.40
CA PHE A 169 -13.14 -5.95 -18.13
C PHE A 169 -13.28 -5.62 -16.64
N PHE A 170 -13.15 -6.61 -15.75
CA PHE A 170 -13.29 -6.39 -14.31
C PHE A 170 -12.12 -5.61 -13.70
N ASP A 171 -10.89 -5.80 -14.21
CA ASP A 171 -9.75 -4.96 -13.83
C ASP A 171 -10.02 -3.49 -14.16
N THR A 172 -10.47 -3.21 -15.38
CA THR A 172 -10.82 -1.85 -15.82
C THR A 172 -11.91 -1.24 -14.94
N GLN A 173 -12.97 -1.99 -14.60
CA GLN A 173 -14.03 -1.49 -13.71
C GLN A 173 -13.50 -1.06 -12.34
N ILE A 174 -12.53 -1.79 -11.78
CA ILE A 174 -11.97 -1.49 -10.45
C ILE A 174 -11.01 -0.32 -10.53
N ARG A 175 -10.06 -0.38 -11.46
CA ARG A 175 -9.01 0.62 -11.62
C ARG A 175 -9.59 2.01 -11.89
N TYR A 176 -10.69 2.05 -12.63
CA TYR A 176 -11.38 3.29 -13.00
C TYR A 176 -12.76 3.42 -12.35
N HIS A 177 -12.92 2.88 -11.13
CA HIS A 177 -14.22 2.91 -10.42
C HIS A 177 -14.82 4.32 -10.31
N GLN A 178 -13.99 5.34 -10.16
CA GLN A 178 -14.41 6.75 -10.11
C GLN A 178 -15.08 7.25 -11.40
N TYR A 179 -14.80 6.61 -12.54
CA TYR A 179 -15.36 6.94 -13.85
C TYR A 179 -16.39 5.91 -14.35
N ASN A 180 -16.58 4.80 -13.63
CA ASN A 180 -17.55 3.77 -13.99
C ASN A 180 -18.89 4.00 -13.26
N ARG A 181 -19.90 4.50 -13.97
CA ARG A 181 -21.22 4.82 -13.38
C ARG A 181 -22.10 3.61 -13.11
N SER A 182 -21.84 2.48 -13.75
CA SER A 182 -22.69 1.30 -13.68
C SER A 182 -21.85 0.03 -13.65
N PRO A 183 -21.10 -0.19 -12.55
CA PRO A 183 -20.30 -1.40 -12.40
C PRO A 183 -21.21 -2.63 -12.41
N LEU A 184 -20.87 -3.62 -13.24
CA LEU A 184 -21.51 -4.92 -13.23
C LEU A 184 -20.81 -5.85 -12.23
N SER A 185 -21.59 -6.69 -11.54
CA SER A 185 -21.04 -7.85 -10.86
C SER A 185 -20.73 -8.96 -11.87
N LEU A 186 -19.89 -9.94 -11.50
CA LEU A 186 -19.63 -11.09 -12.36
C LEU A 186 -20.92 -11.83 -12.72
N GLU A 187 -21.81 -12.00 -11.75
CA GLU A 187 -23.09 -12.70 -11.95
C GLU A 187 -24.04 -11.93 -12.87
N ASP A 188 -24.16 -10.62 -12.66
CA ASP A 188 -24.94 -9.75 -13.55
C ASP A 188 -24.40 -9.76 -14.98
N PHE A 189 -23.07 -9.81 -15.15
CA PHE A 189 -22.46 -9.88 -16.47
C PHE A 189 -22.90 -11.15 -17.22
N TYR A 190 -22.85 -12.32 -16.58
CA TYR A 190 -23.30 -13.58 -17.19
C TYR A 190 -24.79 -13.52 -17.58
N ILE A 191 -25.64 -13.00 -16.68
CA ILE A 191 -27.09 -12.97 -16.90
C ILE A 191 -27.47 -11.95 -17.98
N GLN A 192 -26.95 -10.72 -17.88
CA GLN A 192 -27.38 -9.61 -18.72
C GLN A 192 -26.70 -9.64 -20.09
N GLU A 193 -25.43 -10.04 -20.16
CA GLU A 193 -24.64 -9.94 -21.39
C GLU A 193 -24.52 -11.25 -22.16
N LEU A 194 -24.53 -12.38 -21.44
CA LEU A 194 -24.36 -13.70 -22.06
C LEU A 194 -25.64 -14.53 -22.04
N GLY A 195 -26.69 -14.09 -21.32
CA GLY A 195 -27.93 -14.85 -21.18
C GLY A 195 -27.74 -16.22 -20.52
N THR A 196 -26.66 -16.39 -19.75
CA THR A 196 -26.29 -17.67 -19.11
C THR A 196 -26.14 -17.48 -17.60
N LEU A 197 -26.19 -18.59 -16.85
CA LEU A 197 -25.84 -18.55 -15.43
C LEU A 197 -24.31 -18.55 -15.28
N LYS A 198 -23.84 -17.85 -14.25
CA LYS A 198 -22.43 -17.90 -13.85
C LYS A 198 -22.03 -19.37 -13.57
N PRO A 199 -20.88 -19.84 -14.08
CA PRO A 199 -20.36 -21.17 -13.76
C PRO A 199 -20.16 -21.35 -12.25
N GLU A 200 -20.38 -22.58 -11.75
CA GLU A 200 -20.22 -22.90 -10.32
C GLU A 200 -18.80 -22.63 -9.81
N HIS A 201 -17.80 -22.84 -10.68
CA HIS A 201 -16.41 -22.52 -10.38
C HIS A 201 -16.05 -21.13 -10.92
N ALA A 202 -15.44 -20.30 -10.06
CA ALA A 202 -14.97 -18.98 -10.45
C ALA A 202 -13.94 -19.10 -11.58
N VAL A 203 -14.22 -18.42 -12.69
CA VAL A 203 -13.40 -18.44 -13.90
C VAL A 203 -12.17 -17.52 -13.79
N ILE A 204 -12.29 -16.51 -12.93
CA ILE A 204 -11.24 -15.55 -12.59
C ILE A 204 -11.14 -15.43 -11.06
N HIS A 205 -9.93 -15.20 -10.57
CA HIS A 205 -9.60 -15.14 -9.15
C HIS A 205 -8.86 -13.84 -8.83
N PRO A 206 -9.14 -13.19 -7.68
CA PRO A 206 -8.37 -12.04 -7.23
C PRO A 206 -6.89 -12.40 -7.02
N THR A 207 -6.00 -11.52 -7.47
CA THR A 207 -4.55 -11.62 -7.25
C THR A 207 -4.14 -10.88 -5.98
N LEU A 208 -2.88 -11.01 -5.55
CA LEU A 208 -2.34 -10.21 -4.45
C LEU A 208 -2.50 -8.69 -4.71
N GLU A 209 -2.30 -8.26 -5.95
CA GLU A 209 -2.43 -6.86 -6.35
C GLU A 209 -3.85 -6.31 -6.15
N TYR A 210 -4.88 -7.14 -6.41
CA TYR A 210 -6.27 -6.76 -6.11
C TYR A 210 -6.44 -6.43 -4.63
N PHE A 211 -5.97 -7.30 -3.75
CA PHE A 211 -6.09 -7.09 -2.31
C PHE A 211 -5.28 -5.88 -1.87
N TYR A 212 -4.07 -5.69 -2.42
CA TYR A 212 -3.24 -4.54 -2.14
C TYR A 212 -3.98 -3.23 -2.46
N ASN A 213 -4.54 -3.10 -3.68
CA ASN A 213 -5.31 -1.94 -4.09
C ASN A 213 -6.58 -1.71 -3.25
N LYS A 214 -7.29 -2.79 -2.90
CA LYS A 214 -8.51 -2.69 -2.06
C LYS A 214 -8.20 -2.27 -0.63
N ILE A 215 -7.12 -2.78 -0.05
CA ILE A 215 -6.66 -2.38 1.29
C ILE A 215 -6.23 -0.91 1.27
N GLU A 216 -5.43 -0.51 0.28
CA GLU A 216 -5.00 0.88 0.10
C GLU A 216 -6.18 1.84 0.02
N THR A 217 -7.14 1.56 -0.87
CA THR A 217 -8.38 2.36 -1.01
C THR A 217 -9.16 2.44 0.30
N ALA A 218 -9.29 1.32 1.02
CA ALA A 218 -10.03 1.30 2.29
C ALA A 218 -9.30 2.07 3.41
N LEU A 219 -7.97 2.05 3.43
CA LEU A 219 -7.15 2.84 4.35
C LEU A 219 -7.28 4.34 4.07
N GLU A 220 -7.23 4.76 2.81
CA GLU A 220 -7.45 6.16 2.40
C GLU A 220 -8.83 6.67 2.82
N LEU A 221 -9.85 5.82 2.66
CA LEU A 221 -11.23 6.12 3.06
C LEU A 221 -11.51 5.91 4.55
N LYS A 222 -10.56 5.35 5.31
CA LYS A 222 -10.72 4.90 6.71
C LYS A 222 -11.97 4.04 6.91
N SER A 223 -12.25 3.13 5.98
CA SER A 223 -13.47 2.32 5.97
C SER A 223 -13.22 0.89 6.46
N THR A 224 -13.57 0.61 7.73
CA THR A 224 -13.54 -0.75 8.29
C THR A 224 -14.47 -1.70 7.54
N ASP A 225 -15.65 -1.22 7.14
CA ASP A 225 -16.65 -2.03 6.44
C ASP A 225 -16.13 -2.60 5.11
N GLN A 226 -15.26 -1.85 4.40
CA GLN A 226 -14.65 -2.32 3.16
C GLN A 226 -13.61 -3.42 3.44
N LEU A 227 -12.79 -3.26 4.49
CA LEU A 227 -11.81 -4.25 4.90
C LEU A 227 -12.48 -5.55 5.41
N GLU A 228 -13.56 -5.43 6.19
CA GLU A 228 -14.33 -6.59 6.68
C GLU A 228 -14.99 -7.38 5.54
N LYS A 229 -15.52 -6.69 4.52
CA LYS A 229 -16.02 -7.35 3.30
C LYS A 229 -14.91 -8.07 2.54
N LEU A 230 -13.71 -7.49 2.51
CA LEU A 230 -12.57 -8.09 1.82
C LEU A 230 -12.14 -9.42 2.46
N ILE A 231 -12.30 -9.58 3.78
CA ILE A 231 -12.09 -10.87 4.47
C ILE A 231 -13.08 -11.93 3.96
N GLN A 232 -14.33 -11.55 3.67
CA GLN A 232 -15.36 -12.48 3.16
C GLN A 232 -15.09 -12.92 1.71
N GLU A 233 -14.37 -12.11 0.93
CA GLU A 233 -13.96 -12.41 -0.44
C GLU A 233 -12.72 -13.33 -0.52
N LEU A 234 -12.05 -13.56 0.62
CA LEU A 234 -10.79 -14.27 0.69
C LEU A 234 -10.98 -15.80 0.60
N ASN A 235 -10.33 -16.44 -0.37
CA ASN A 235 -10.30 -17.90 -0.51
C ASN A 235 -9.05 -18.48 0.17
N ASP A 236 -8.97 -18.40 1.49
CA ASP A 236 -7.90 -18.99 2.33
C ASP A 236 -6.47 -18.54 1.93
N ASN A 237 -6.11 -17.32 2.32
CA ASN A 237 -4.75 -16.79 2.18
C ASN A 237 -4.31 -16.12 3.49
N PRO A 238 -3.59 -16.84 4.38
CA PRO A 238 -3.23 -16.34 5.71
C PRO A 238 -2.41 -15.05 5.71
N GLU A 239 -1.60 -14.82 4.67
CA GLU A 239 -0.79 -13.60 4.55
C GLU A 239 -1.68 -12.38 4.31
N ILE A 240 -2.59 -12.48 3.34
CA ILE A 240 -3.53 -11.41 3.00
C ILE A 240 -4.53 -11.20 4.14
N GLU A 241 -5.05 -12.28 4.75
CA GLU A 241 -5.92 -12.19 5.93
C GLU A 241 -5.22 -11.40 7.04
N SER A 242 -3.94 -11.72 7.32
CA SER A 242 -3.16 -11.00 8.32
C SER A 242 -3.02 -9.52 7.99
N ALA A 243 -2.75 -9.18 6.74
CA ALA A 243 -2.62 -7.80 6.30
C ALA A 243 -3.93 -7.02 6.42
N ILE A 244 -5.07 -7.64 6.07
CA ILE A 244 -6.39 -7.01 6.22
C ILE A 244 -6.71 -6.79 7.70
N GLU A 245 -6.47 -7.78 8.56
CA GLU A 245 -6.66 -7.62 10.01
C GLU A 245 -5.76 -6.55 10.61
N ASN A 246 -4.50 -6.47 10.17
CA ASN A 246 -3.58 -5.39 10.54
C ASN A 246 -4.14 -4.02 10.13
N ALA A 247 -4.66 -3.91 8.90
CA ALA A 247 -5.27 -2.69 8.39
C ALA A 247 -6.50 -2.27 9.22
N ILE A 248 -7.38 -3.21 9.58
CA ILE A 248 -8.54 -2.95 10.45
C ILE A 248 -8.08 -2.46 11.81
N PHE A 249 -7.12 -3.16 12.43
CA PHE A 249 -6.63 -2.85 13.77
C PHE A 249 -5.97 -1.46 13.84
N LEU A 250 -5.23 -1.09 12.79
CA LEU A 250 -4.46 0.15 12.72
C LEU A 250 -5.17 1.26 11.90
N ILE A 251 -6.45 1.12 11.56
CA ILE A 251 -7.13 2.04 10.62
C ILE A 251 -7.19 3.51 11.10
N GLN A 252 -7.07 3.73 12.40
CA GLN A 252 -7.01 5.06 13.00
C GLN A 252 -5.59 5.65 12.99
N GLU A 253 -4.58 4.82 12.79
CA GLU A 253 -3.20 5.20 12.55
C GLU A 253 -3.01 5.57 11.06
N TYR A 254 -2.08 6.48 10.76
CA TYR A 254 -1.72 6.77 9.38
C TYR A 254 -0.71 5.72 8.92
N ILE A 255 -1.21 4.66 8.29
CA ILE A 255 -0.40 3.53 7.81
C ILE A 255 -0.58 3.34 6.31
N THR A 256 0.43 2.75 5.67
CA THR A 256 0.34 2.30 4.28
C THR A 256 -0.04 0.83 4.19
N VAL A 257 -0.48 0.40 3.01
CA VAL A 257 -0.72 -1.02 2.76
C VAL A 257 0.58 -1.85 2.81
N ASP A 258 1.72 -1.32 2.35
CA ASP A 258 3.05 -1.97 2.51
C ASP A 258 3.33 -2.31 3.99
N GLU A 259 3.01 -1.40 4.90
CA GLU A 259 3.21 -1.59 6.34
C GLU A 259 2.32 -2.71 6.92
N CYS A 260 1.15 -2.96 6.34
CA CYS A 260 0.28 -4.08 6.72
C CYS A 260 0.90 -5.44 6.39
N PHE A 261 1.70 -5.53 5.31
CA PHE A 261 2.40 -6.74 4.87
C PHE A 261 3.82 -6.86 5.46
N ASN A 262 4.38 -5.78 6.01
CA ASN A 262 5.76 -5.77 6.51
C ASN A 262 5.91 -6.43 7.89
N GLU A 263 6.67 -7.52 7.97
CA GLU A 263 6.88 -8.27 9.22
C GLU A 263 7.61 -7.45 10.31
N GLU A 264 8.59 -6.64 9.95
CA GLU A 264 9.34 -5.81 10.91
C GLU A 264 8.43 -4.74 11.53
N TYR A 265 7.65 -4.06 10.70
CA TYR A 265 6.68 -3.04 11.11
C TYR A 265 5.60 -3.64 12.01
N THR A 266 4.98 -4.73 11.57
CA THR A 266 3.93 -5.41 12.34
C THR A 266 4.44 -5.96 13.68
N SER A 267 5.68 -6.45 13.72
CA SER A 267 6.33 -6.90 14.96
C SER A 267 6.63 -5.76 15.93
N ALA A 268 7.06 -4.61 15.42
CA ALA A 268 7.25 -3.39 16.22
C ALA A 268 5.92 -2.91 16.81
N LYS A 269 4.86 -2.86 16.00
CA LYS A 269 3.50 -2.49 16.44
C LYS A 269 2.90 -3.45 17.45
N PHE A 270 3.09 -4.76 17.24
CA PHE A 270 2.74 -5.76 18.25
C PHE A 270 3.43 -5.48 19.59
N THR A 271 4.73 -5.19 19.58
CA THR A 271 5.49 -4.91 20.82
C THR A 271 5.00 -3.63 21.52
N GLU A 272 4.71 -2.58 20.76
CA GLU A 272 4.15 -1.32 21.25
C GLU A 272 2.81 -1.55 21.97
N HIS A 273 1.84 -2.15 21.27
CA HIS A 273 0.49 -2.40 21.81
C HIS A 273 0.50 -3.41 22.95
N LYS A 274 1.35 -4.44 22.90
CA LYS A 274 1.56 -5.38 24.01
C LYS A 274 2.05 -4.66 25.25
N SER A 275 3.00 -3.73 25.14
CA SER A 275 3.52 -2.98 26.29
C SER A 275 2.45 -2.11 26.95
N ILE A 276 1.54 -1.52 26.16
CA ILE A 276 0.39 -0.76 26.65
C ILE A 276 -0.54 -1.66 27.47
N LEU A 277 -0.95 -2.80 26.91
CA LEU A 277 -1.81 -3.77 27.60
C LEU A 277 -1.15 -4.33 28.86
N GLU A 278 0.14 -4.66 28.80
CA GLU A 278 0.91 -5.15 29.95
C GLU A 278 0.97 -4.11 31.06
N SER A 279 1.14 -2.82 30.71
CA SER A 279 1.11 -1.74 31.68
C SER A 279 -0.27 -1.59 32.33
N ASP A 280 -1.36 -1.74 31.58
CA ASP A 280 -2.73 -1.64 32.09
C ASP A 280 -3.05 -2.81 33.05
N ILE A 281 -2.72 -4.03 32.65
CA ILE A 281 -2.85 -5.24 33.49
C ILE A 281 -2.03 -5.09 34.78
N SER A 282 -0.80 -4.55 34.67
CA SER A 282 0.10 -4.38 35.81
C SER A 282 -0.34 -3.31 36.81
N GLN A 283 -1.36 -2.50 36.50
CA GLN A 283 -1.97 -1.58 37.48
C GLN A 283 -2.87 -2.30 38.48
N LYS A 284 -3.32 -3.53 38.18
CA LYS A 284 -4.19 -4.31 39.05
C LYS A 284 -3.38 -5.13 40.05
N ILE A 285 -3.84 -5.15 41.30
CA ILE A 285 -3.16 -5.82 42.42
C ILE A 285 -3.49 -7.32 42.41
N TYR A 286 -4.77 -7.65 42.26
CA TYR A 286 -5.24 -9.02 42.43
C TYR A 286 -5.35 -9.76 41.10
N GLY A 287 -5.05 -11.06 41.11
CA GLY A 287 -5.17 -11.93 39.95
C GLY A 287 -6.57 -11.88 39.32
N ILE A 288 -7.62 -11.87 40.15
CA ILE A 288 -9.01 -11.80 39.67
C ILE A 288 -9.34 -10.49 38.91
N GLU A 289 -8.77 -9.36 39.34
CA GLU A 289 -8.94 -8.07 38.67
C GLU A 289 -8.20 -8.05 37.32
N ARG A 290 -7.01 -8.65 37.26
CA ARG A 290 -6.26 -8.83 36.01
C ARG A 290 -7.03 -9.71 35.02
N VAL A 291 -7.61 -10.82 35.49
CA VAL A 291 -8.42 -11.72 34.64
C VAL A 291 -9.63 -10.99 34.07
N SER A 292 -10.39 -10.25 34.89
CA SER A 292 -11.55 -9.48 34.42
C SER A 292 -11.17 -8.42 33.38
N LEU A 293 -10.03 -7.74 33.57
CA LEU A 293 -9.52 -6.77 32.59
C LEU A 293 -9.06 -7.45 31.29
N ILE A 294 -8.37 -8.59 31.39
CA ILE A 294 -7.95 -9.38 30.22
C ILE A 294 -9.16 -9.87 29.43
N GLU A 295 -10.23 -10.32 30.10
CA GLU A 295 -11.47 -10.72 29.42
C GLU A 295 -12.11 -9.55 28.67
N SER A 296 -12.11 -8.35 29.26
CA SER A 296 -12.57 -7.15 28.57
C SER A 296 -11.75 -6.83 27.31
N HIS A 297 -10.43 -6.98 27.37
CA HIS A 297 -9.56 -6.80 26.21
C HIS A 297 -9.75 -7.91 25.16
N LEU A 298 -9.93 -9.16 25.58
CA LEU A 298 -10.17 -10.27 24.65
C LEU A 298 -11.45 -10.09 23.82
N GLU A 299 -12.50 -9.48 24.36
CA GLU A 299 -13.71 -9.18 23.60
C GLU A 299 -13.45 -8.20 22.44
N THR A 300 -12.51 -7.26 22.59
CA THR A 300 -12.14 -6.34 21.48
C THR A 300 -11.36 -7.03 20.37
N PHE A 301 -10.78 -8.21 20.63
CA PHE A 301 -10.03 -8.99 19.64
C PHE A 301 -10.81 -10.19 19.07
N LYS A 302 -12.08 -10.34 19.43
CA LYS A 302 -12.86 -11.54 19.12
C LYS A 302 -13.07 -11.76 17.62
N SER A 303 -13.20 -10.69 16.85
CA SER A 303 -13.42 -10.71 15.40
C SER A 303 -12.18 -11.07 14.58
N PHE A 304 -10.99 -11.06 15.18
CA PHE A 304 -9.73 -11.40 14.50
C PHE A 304 -9.42 -12.90 14.65
N ASN A 305 -9.12 -13.53 13.53
CA ASN A 305 -8.93 -14.96 13.36
C ASN A 305 -7.49 -15.32 12.98
N SER A 306 -6.78 -14.46 12.23
CA SER A 306 -5.42 -14.77 11.80
C SER A 306 -4.46 -14.83 13.00
N PRO A 307 -3.72 -15.93 13.20
CA PRO A 307 -2.74 -16.02 14.28
C PRO A 307 -1.48 -15.15 14.03
N SER A 308 -1.26 -14.73 12.79
CA SER A 308 -0.05 -14.00 12.37
C SER A 308 -0.23 -12.48 12.36
N SER A 309 -1.49 -12.00 12.41
CA SER A 309 -1.80 -10.58 12.51
C SER A 309 -1.40 -10.00 13.87
N ILE A 310 -1.25 -8.68 13.95
CA ILE A 310 -1.03 -7.95 15.21
C ILE A 310 -2.14 -8.27 16.22
N PRO A 311 -3.44 -8.08 15.91
CA PRO A 311 -4.52 -8.38 16.86
C PRO A 311 -4.58 -9.87 17.23
N GLY A 312 -4.28 -10.79 16.30
CA GLY A 312 -4.20 -12.22 16.58
C GLY A 312 -3.08 -12.60 17.55
N LYS A 313 -1.87 -12.04 17.36
CA LYS A 313 -0.74 -12.21 18.28
C LYS A 313 -1.06 -11.64 19.67
N LEU A 314 -1.72 -10.49 19.74
CA LEU A 314 -2.16 -9.89 21.01
C LEU A 314 -3.20 -10.75 21.72
N LYS A 315 -4.20 -11.24 20.99
CA LYS A 315 -5.22 -12.17 21.50
C LYS A 315 -4.57 -13.43 22.09
N HIS A 316 -3.66 -14.06 21.35
CA HIS A 316 -2.95 -15.25 21.83
C HIS A 316 -2.13 -14.96 23.10
N TRP A 317 -1.41 -13.83 23.14
CA TRP A 317 -0.67 -13.44 24.33
C TRP A 317 -1.60 -13.19 25.54
N LEU A 318 -2.73 -12.51 25.34
CA LEU A 318 -3.73 -12.26 26.38
C LEU A 318 -4.34 -13.57 26.92
N GLU A 319 -4.62 -14.54 26.05
CA GLU A 319 -5.09 -15.88 26.46
C GLU A 319 -4.07 -16.58 27.36
N GLN A 320 -2.78 -16.51 27.03
CA GLN A 320 -1.71 -17.04 27.88
C GLN A 320 -1.67 -16.32 29.25
N GLN A 321 -1.80 -14.99 29.26
CA GLN A 321 -1.85 -14.22 30.52
C GLN A 321 -3.09 -14.58 31.36
N LYS A 322 -4.25 -14.76 30.72
CA LYS A 322 -5.50 -15.17 31.39
C LYS A 322 -5.28 -16.48 32.16
N VAL A 323 -4.65 -17.47 31.54
CA VAL A 323 -4.34 -18.76 32.19
C VAL A 323 -3.47 -18.55 33.43
N ILE A 324 -2.39 -17.75 33.34
CA ILE A 324 -1.46 -17.50 34.47
C ILE A 324 -2.19 -16.90 35.68
N TYR A 325 -3.00 -15.87 35.46
CA TYR A 325 -3.69 -15.16 36.55
C TYR A 325 -4.90 -15.93 37.09
N SER A 326 -5.56 -16.74 36.25
CA SER A 326 -6.71 -17.57 36.66
C SER A 326 -6.31 -18.69 37.63
N HIS A 327 -5.08 -19.19 37.54
CA HIS A 327 -4.53 -20.17 38.50
C HIS A 327 -4.14 -19.54 39.84
N ASN A 328 -4.11 -18.20 39.92
CA ASN A 328 -3.62 -17.45 41.08
C ASN A 328 -4.57 -16.30 41.48
N PRO A 329 -5.88 -16.53 41.63
CA PRO A 329 -6.89 -15.47 41.69
C PRO A 329 -6.78 -14.59 42.96
N ALA A 330 -6.33 -15.19 44.07
CA ALA A 330 -6.16 -14.52 45.36
C ALA A 330 -4.73 -13.99 45.59
N ASN A 331 -3.78 -14.28 44.68
CA ASN A 331 -2.41 -13.80 44.81
C ASN A 331 -2.33 -12.31 44.48
N THR A 332 -1.47 -11.62 45.22
CA THR A 332 -1.09 -10.23 44.93
C THR A 332 0.09 -10.24 43.98
N PHE A 333 -0.01 -9.41 42.94
CA PHE A 333 1.04 -9.24 41.95
C PHE A 333 1.72 -7.89 42.13
N PRO A 334 3.01 -7.76 41.75
CA PRO A 334 3.69 -6.47 41.78
C PRO A 334 2.91 -5.48 40.93
N VAL A 335 2.53 -4.35 41.52
CA VAL A 335 1.93 -3.24 40.80
C VAL A 335 3.03 -2.32 40.35
N THR A 336 3.07 -2.03 39.05
CA THR A 336 3.90 -0.94 38.51
C THR A 336 3.24 0.37 38.88
N THR A 337 3.38 0.78 40.15
CA THR A 337 3.00 2.13 40.57
C THR A 337 4.00 3.09 39.94
N LYS A 338 3.51 3.96 39.04
CA LYS A 338 4.22 5.22 38.75
C LYS A 338 4.22 6.02 40.05
N THR A 339 5.16 5.77 40.94
CA THR A 339 5.37 6.56 42.15
C THR A 339 6.53 7.52 41.88
N GLU A 340 6.23 8.62 41.20
CA GLU A 340 6.80 9.92 41.56
C GLU A 340 5.61 10.91 41.65
N GLU A 341 5.28 11.22 42.90
CA GLU A 341 4.46 12.34 43.38
C GLU A 341 2.94 12.34 43.06
N ALA A 342 2.19 11.56 43.84
CA ALA A 342 0.83 11.93 44.22
C ALA A 342 0.88 13.01 45.32
N VAL A 343 1.04 14.29 44.91
CA VAL A 343 0.52 15.39 45.72
C VAL A 343 -0.96 15.51 45.39
N THR A 344 -1.78 15.41 46.42
CA THR A 344 -3.23 15.67 46.40
C THR A 344 -3.56 16.93 45.63
N LEU A 345 -4.30 16.80 44.52
CA LEU A 345 -5.10 17.88 43.96
C LEU A 345 -6.54 17.40 43.83
N GLN A 346 -7.34 17.87 44.79
CA GLN A 346 -8.78 17.98 44.66
C GLN A 346 -9.12 18.73 43.36
N ASP A 347 -10.18 18.26 42.72
CA ASP A 347 -10.93 18.99 41.71
C ASP A 347 -11.17 20.44 42.13
N LYS A 348 -10.48 21.37 41.45
CA LYS A 348 -11.02 22.65 41.05
C LYS A 348 -10.57 22.91 39.61
N PRO A 349 -11.50 23.18 38.68
CA PRO A 349 -11.11 23.60 37.34
C PRO A 349 -10.49 25.00 37.47
N MET A 350 -9.18 25.10 37.21
CA MET A 350 -8.58 26.40 36.95
C MET A 350 -8.60 26.67 35.43
N PRO A 351 -8.86 27.92 35.04
CA PRO A 351 -9.16 28.25 33.65
C PRO A 351 -7.94 27.99 32.79
N VAL A 352 -8.19 27.52 31.57
CA VAL A 352 -7.27 27.60 30.45
C VAL A 352 -6.85 29.07 30.30
N ALA A 353 -5.72 29.44 30.89
CA ALA A 353 -4.95 30.55 30.39
C ALA A 353 -4.49 30.09 29.01
N THR A 354 -5.16 30.59 27.98
CA THR A 354 -4.74 30.46 26.59
C THR A 354 -3.28 30.89 26.50
N LYS A 355 -2.35 29.93 26.52
CA LYS A 355 -0.95 30.20 26.21
C LYS A 355 -0.96 30.81 24.82
N ASP A 356 -0.45 32.04 24.70
CA ASP A 356 -0.36 32.70 23.41
C ASP A 356 0.56 31.86 22.51
N ILE A 357 -0.06 31.14 21.57
CA ILE A 357 0.62 30.26 20.63
C ILE A 357 1.72 31.04 19.88
N ASN A 358 1.51 32.34 19.62
CA ASN A 358 2.51 33.17 18.95
C ASN A 358 3.76 33.36 19.81
N ALA A 359 3.62 33.55 21.11
CA ALA A 359 4.76 33.63 22.03
C ALA A 359 5.55 32.30 22.09
N LEU A 360 4.86 31.15 21.95
CA LEU A 360 5.52 29.84 21.88
C LEU A 360 6.29 29.65 20.56
N LYS A 361 5.73 30.14 19.44
CA LYS A 361 6.41 30.13 18.13
C LYS A 361 7.64 31.04 18.13
N GLU A 362 7.59 32.19 18.79
CA GLU A 362 8.75 33.08 18.95
C GLU A 362 9.90 32.40 19.71
N ILE A 363 9.60 31.58 20.73
CA ILE A 363 10.61 30.78 21.45
C ILE A 363 11.31 29.81 20.50
N ALA A 364 10.56 29.10 19.65
CA ALA A 364 11.13 28.19 18.66
C ALA A 364 12.01 28.93 17.64
N TYR A 365 11.49 30.04 17.09
CA TYR A 365 12.23 30.85 16.12
C TYR A 365 13.54 31.38 16.71
N LYS A 366 13.54 31.88 17.95
CA LYS A 366 14.74 32.37 18.67
C LYS A 366 15.87 31.34 18.73
N HIS A 367 15.55 30.05 18.84
CA HIS A 367 16.56 28.98 18.91
C HIS A 367 16.92 28.41 17.55
N LEU A 368 16.03 28.46 16.56
CA LEU A 368 16.26 27.92 15.22
C LEU A 368 16.72 28.96 14.19
N ALA A 369 16.67 30.25 14.49
CA ALA A 369 17.02 31.32 13.55
C ALA A 369 18.42 31.15 12.94
N PHE A 370 19.40 30.67 13.72
CA PHE A 370 20.77 30.50 13.25
C PHE A 370 20.94 29.34 12.24
N PHE A 371 19.95 28.44 12.10
CA PHE A 371 20.01 27.34 11.13
C PHE A 371 20.00 27.86 9.69
N LYS A 372 19.47 29.07 9.44
CA LYS A 372 19.51 29.76 8.14
C LYS A 372 20.90 30.34 7.80
N GLY A 373 21.80 30.39 8.78
CA GLY A 373 23.13 31.00 8.69
C GLY A 373 24.22 30.08 8.14
N THR A 374 25.47 30.49 8.34
CA THR A 374 26.68 29.73 7.97
C THR A 374 27.38 29.18 9.22
N ASN A 375 28.01 28.02 9.10
CA ASN A 375 28.77 27.40 10.18
C ASN A 375 30.18 28.00 10.35
N GLU A 376 30.97 27.44 11.27
CA GLU A 376 32.35 27.88 11.57
C GLU A 376 33.33 27.75 10.38
N TYR A 377 32.96 27.00 9.34
CA TYR A 377 33.72 26.85 8.09
C TYR A 377 33.15 27.71 6.96
N ASN A 378 32.31 28.70 7.28
CA ASN A 378 31.62 29.57 6.32
C ASN A 378 30.75 28.81 5.30
N SER A 379 30.30 27.60 5.66
CA SER A 379 29.42 26.77 4.84
C SER A 379 27.98 26.92 5.32
N LYS A 380 27.03 27.06 4.40
CA LYS A 380 25.61 27.23 4.74
C LYS A 380 25.09 26.02 5.54
N ILE A 381 24.39 26.27 6.64
CA ILE A 381 23.93 25.22 7.57
C ILE A 381 22.85 24.35 6.93
N MET A 382 21.80 24.98 6.41
CA MET A 382 20.75 24.36 5.59
C MET A 382 20.24 25.35 4.54
N LYS A 383 19.52 24.87 3.52
CA LYS A 383 18.90 25.76 2.53
C LYS A 383 17.79 26.59 3.17
N ASP A 384 17.53 27.78 2.65
CA ASP A 384 16.47 28.65 3.19
C ASP A 384 15.10 27.96 3.09
N SER A 385 14.82 27.27 1.97
CA SER A 385 13.61 26.46 1.80
C SER A 385 13.47 25.36 2.85
N ASP A 386 14.57 24.70 3.19
CA ASP A 386 14.59 23.61 4.16
C ASP A 386 14.40 24.16 5.59
N HIS A 387 14.88 25.38 5.85
CA HIS A 387 14.68 26.10 7.11
C HIS A 387 13.21 26.51 7.29
N ASP A 388 12.59 27.05 6.24
CA ASP A 388 11.19 27.45 6.27
C ASP A 388 10.28 26.23 6.54
N ILE A 389 10.53 25.10 5.86
CA ILE A 389 9.84 23.82 6.10
C ILE A 389 10.06 23.32 7.53
N LEU A 390 11.29 23.40 8.06
CA LEU A 390 11.58 23.01 9.44
C LEU A 390 10.78 23.85 10.44
N MET A 391 10.64 25.15 10.19
CA MET A 391 9.86 26.05 11.04
C MET A 391 8.37 25.70 11.01
N ASP A 392 7.81 25.41 9.84
CA ASP A 392 6.40 25.00 9.70
C ASP A 392 6.11 23.74 10.51
N TRP A 393 6.98 22.73 10.41
CA TRP A 393 6.85 21.52 11.19
C TRP A 393 6.98 21.75 12.70
N VAL A 394 7.91 22.61 13.14
CA VAL A 394 8.06 22.92 14.57
C VAL A 394 6.85 23.70 15.09
N TYR A 395 6.25 24.56 14.26
CA TYR A 395 5.02 25.26 14.62
C TYR A 395 3.83 24.31 14.74
N GLU A 396 3.67 23.39 13.80
CA GLU A 396 2.65 22.34 13.89
C GLU A 396 2.86 21.45 15.13
N LEU A 397 4.11 21.11 15.45
CA LEU A 397 4.45 20.37 16.68
C LEU A 397 4.06 21.14 17.96
N ILE A 398 4.24 22.47 17.98
CA ILE A 398 3.87 23.31 19.12
C ILE A 398 2.34 23.45 19.24
N GLU A 399 1.63 23.56 18.11
CA GLU A 399 0.18 23.73 18.08
C GLU A 399 -0.57 22.45 18.43
N THR A 400 -0.09 21.31 17.93
CA THR A 400 -0.79 20.02 18.02
C THR A 400 -0.26 19.12 19.13
N GLU A 401 0.92 19.42 19.68
CA GLU A 401 1.71 18.56 20.56
C GLU A 401 2.03 17.17 19.96
N LYS A 402 1.85 17.01 18.64
CA LYS A 402 2.08 15.77 17.87
C LYS A 402 3.16 15.99 16.82
N VAL A 403 3.84 14.92 16.44
CA VAL A 403 4.86 15.00 15.39
C VAL A 403 4.17 15.20 14.03
N PRO A 404 4.48 16.28 13.30
CA PRO A 404 3.89 16.56 12.00
C PRO A 404 4.31 15.52 10.95
N PHE A 405 3.59 15.49 9.83
CA PHE A 405 3.97 14.66 8.69
C PHE A 405 5.26 15.17 8.05
N ILE A 406 6.28 14.32 7.98
CA ILE A 406 7.59 14.66 7.44
C ILE A 406 7.96 13.67 6.33
N ALA A 407 7.75 14.07 5.09
CA ALA A 407 8.25 13.36 3.91
C ALA A 407 8.49 14.33 2.73
N PRO A 408 9.71 14.40 2.17
CA PRO A 408 10.93 13.71 2.60
C PRO A 408 11.57 14.36 3.84
N PRO A 409 12.30 13.60 4.69
CA PRO A 409 13.12 14.17 5.77
C PRO A 409 14.18 15.13 5.24
N LEU A 410 14.63 16.06 6.09
CA LEU A 410 15.73 16.97 5.74
C LEU A 410 16.99 16.15 5.55
N LYS A 411 17.61 16.32 4.38
CA LYS A 411 18.95 15.81 4.10
C LYS A 411 19.91 16.32 5.16
N GLN A 412 21.01 15.59 5.33
CA GLN A 412 22.07 15.94 6.27
C GLN A 412 22.45 17.43 6.18
N ILE A 413 22.26 18.14 7.30
CA ILE A 413 22.59 19.55 7.45
C ILE A 413 23.99 19.71 8.04
N ASN A 414 24.61 20.87 7.85
CA ASN A 414 25.98 21.14 8.29
C ASN A 414 26.08 21.48 9.80
N LEU A 415 25.37 20.71 10.62
CA LEU A 415 25.45 20.68 12.08
C LEU A 415 25.63 19.24 12.58
N THR A 416 26.27 19.09 13.73
CA THR A 416 26.39 17.78 14.38
C THR A 416 25.09 17.41 15.08
N ASN A 417 24.79 16.10 15.20
CA ASN A 417 23.60 15.61 15.90
C ASN A 417 23.50 16.15 17.34
N ASN A 418 24.64 16.37 18.00
CA ASN A 418 24.67 16.95 19.35
C ASN A 418 24.19 18.41 19.37
N MET A 419 24.54 19.21 18.36
CA MET A 419 24.09 20.61 18.22
C MET A 419 22.58 20.67 17.94
N ILE A 420 22.10 19.83 17.02
CA ILE A 420 20.68 19.75 16.67
C ILE A 420 19.86 19.36 17.91
N ARG A 421 20.19 18.21 18.50
CA ARG A 421 19.51 17.69 19.70
C ARG A 421 19.46 18.70 20.84
N TYR A 422 20.58 19.34 21.17
CA TYR A 422 20.63 20.29 22.27
C TYR A 422 19.85 21.58 21.97
N THR A 423 19.77 22.01 20.70
CA THR A 423 18.94 23.15 20.30
C THR A 423 17.46 22.85 20.53
N PHE A 424 17.00 21.66 20.12
CA PHE A 424 15.62 21.22 20.39
C PHE A 424 15.34 21.03 21.90
N TYR A 425 16.34 20.63 22.68
CA TYR A 425 16.21 20.63 24.14
C TYR A 425 16.01 22.04 24.72
N LEU A 426 16.69 23.07 24.20
CA LEU A 426 16.50 24.44 24.70
C LEU A 426 15.08 24.95 24.43
N ILE A 427 14.53 24.66 23.24
CA ILE A 427 13.14 24.96 22.90
C ILE A 427 12.21 24.24 23.86
N HIS A 428 12.35 22.91 23.96
CA HIS A 428 11.56 22.10 24.88
C HIS A 428 11.64 22.60 26.33
N LYS A 429 12.84 22.96 26.81
CA LYS A 429 13.06 23.45 28.18
C LYS A 429 12.32 24.76 28.43
N GLU A 430 12.29 25.66 27.47
CA GLU A 430 11.61 26.96 27.59
C GLU A 430 10.08 26.82 27.49
N LEU A 431 9.59 25.81 26.77
CA LEU A 431 8.15 25.52 26.62
C LEU A 431 7.54 24.67 27.77
N TYR A 432 8.28 23.67 28.26
CA TYR A 432 7.78 22.62 29.15
C TYR A 432 8.59 22.46 30.45
N GLY A 433 9.69 23.20 30.62
CA GLY A 433 10.57 23.08 31.78
C GLY A 433 11.52 21.87 31.72
N THR A 434 12.08 21.48 32.87
CA THR A 434 13.12 20.43 32.97
C THR A 434 12.63 19.12 33.58
N GLN A 435 11.40 19.05 34.09
CA GLN A 435 10.93 17.91 34.90
C GLN A 435 10.54 16.69 34.05
N LYS A 436 10.00 16.87 32.84
CA LYS A 436 9.57 15.76 31.97
C LYS A 436 9.92 16.06 30.52
N ILE A 437 10.60 15.12 29.86
CA ILE A 437 10.91 15.19 28.42
C ILE A 437 9.67 14.70 27.66
N ASN A 438 9.09 15.57 26.83
CA ASN A 438 8.03 15.22 25.89
C ASN A 438 8.63 14.37 24.74
N ILE A 439 8.11 13.15 24.59
CA ILE A 439 8.62 12.16 23.63
C ILE A 439 8.42 12.63 22.19
N ALA A 440 7.37 13.41 21.90
CA ALA A 440 7.11 13.95 20.56
C ALA A 440 8.29 14.80 20.03
N TRP A 441 9.02 15.48 20.91
CA TRP A 441 10.21 16.26 20.51
C TRP A 441 11.41 15.37 20.16
N ILE A 442 11.49 14.17 20.74
CA ILE A 442 12.53 13.20 20.40
C ILE A 442 12.20 12.55 19.06
N ASP A 443 10.95 12.10 18.89
CA ASP A 443 10.48 11.47 17.66
C ASP A 443 10.53 12.43 16.48
N PHE A 444 10.20 13.71 16.72
CA PHE A 444 10.36 14.78 15.74
C PHE A 444 11.78 14.87 15.19
N ILE A 445 12.81 14.85 16.04
CA ILE A 445 14.21 14.95 15.60
C ILE A 445 14.60 13.76 14.71
N HIS A 446 14.10 12.57 15.03
CA HIS A 446 14.38 11.34 14.27
C HIS A 446 13.67 11.32 12.92
N LYS A 447 12.45 11.88 12.84
CA LYS A 447 11.71 12.00 11.58
C LYS A 447 12.19 13.17 10.71
N ALA A 448 12.59 14.28 11.34
CA ALA A 448 12.98 15.51 10.64
C ALA A 448 14.36 15.46 10.00
N PHE A 449 15.33 14.75 10.59
CA PHE A 449 16.73 14.80 10.16
C PHE A 449 17.26 13.41 9.80
N THR A 450 17.67 13.21 8.55
CA THR A 450 18.24 11.92 8.11
C THR A 450 19.49 11.52 8.90
N GLN A 451 20.23 12.48 9.47
CA GLN A 451 21.45 12.23 10.27
C GLN A 451 21.19 11.46 11.58
N PHE A 452 19.93 11.33 12.00
CA PHE A 452 19.55 10.53 13.16
C PHE A 452 19.13 9.10 12.80
N GLN A 453 19.03 8.76 11.51
CA GLN A 453 18.81 7.38 11.06
C GLN A 453 19.94 6.47 11.57
N GLY A 454 19.57 5.39 12.24
CA GLY A 454 20.52 4.46 12.88
C GLY A 454 20.96 4.84 14.30
N THR A 455 20.45 5.95 14.86
CA THR A 455 20.58 6.23 16.31
C THR A 455 19.32 5.80 17.06
N GLU A 456 19.47 5.20 18.24
CA GLU A 456 18.30 4.83 19.03
C GLU A 456 17.62 6.07 19.65
N THR A 457 16.28 6.07 19.67
CA THR A 457 15.47 7.11 20.34
C THR A 457 15.77 7.19 21.84
N SER A 458 16.03 6.03 22.48
CA SER A 458 16.49 5.90 23.88
C SER A 458 17.77 6.69 24.15
N THR A 459 18.75 6.60 23.25
CA THR A 459 20.05 7.26 23.35
C THR A 459 19.90 8.77 23.16
N THR A 460 19.04 9.17 22.23
CA THR A 460 18.74 10.59 21.97
C THR A 460 18.02 11.22 23.16
N LYS A 461 17.04 10.52 23.74
CA LYS A 461 16.33 10.92 24.96
C LYS A 461 17.27 11.08 26.14
N THR A 462 18.15 10.10 26.39
CA THR A 462 19.10 10.12 27.52
C THR A 462 20.09 11.28 27.41
N LYS A 463 20.52 11.61 26.19
CA LYS A 463 21.47 12.69 25.94
C LYS A 463 20.81 14.04 25.62
N PHE A 464 19.48 14.13 25.67
CA PHE A 464 18.72 15.28 25.14
C PHE A 464 19.20 16.62 25.75
N SER A 465 19.40 16.64 27.07
CA SER A 465 19.88 17.80 27.83
C SER A 465 21.40 17.99 27.84
N THR A 466 22.17 17.09 27.22
CA THR A 466 23.64 17.14 27.24
C THR A 466 24.17 18.22 26.31
N LYS A 467 24.73 19.28 26.90
CA LYS A 467 25.30 20.44 26.20
C LYS A 467 26.56 20.07 25.40
N PRO A 468 26.62 20.37 24.09
CA PRO A 468 27.84 20.21 23.29
C PRO A 468 28.96 21.15 23.76
N ALA A 469 30.21 20.69 23.67
CA ALA A 469 31.36 21.55 23.90
C ALA A 469 31.32 22.74 22.94
N LYS A 470 31.52 23.95 23.47
CA LYS A 470 31.51 25.22 22.71
C LYS A 470 30.17 25.62 22.06
N TYR A 471 29.03 25.03 22.45
CA TYR A 471 27.71 25.37 21.89
C TYR A 471 27.43 26.87 21.81
N GLU A 472 27.67 27.64 22.90
CA GLU A 472 27.43 29.10 22.90
C GLU A 472 28.38 29.86 21.99
N ALA A 473 29.66 29.46 21.97
CA ALA A 473 30.67 30.11 21.13
C ALA A 473 30.36 29.89 19.64
N ILE A 474 29.91 28.67 19.30
CA ILE A 474 29.52 28.27 17.94
C ILE A 474 28.22 28.97 17.54
N ARG A 475 27.18 28.93 18.39
CA ARG A 475 25.90 29.61 18.14
C ARG A 475 26.10 31.12 17.93
N LYS A 476 26.91 31.77 18.78
CA LYS A 476 27.20 33.21 18.67
C LYS A 476 27.99 33.56 17.41
N ALA A 477 28.92 32.71 16.99
CA ALA A 477 29.64 32.89 15.72
C ALA A 477 28.74 32.71 14.49
N MET A 478 27.65 31.95 14.60
CA MET A 478 26.70 31.67 13.51
C MET A 478 25.56 32.70 13.40
N THR A 479 25.32 33.51 14.43
CA THR A 479 24.25 34.53 14.44
C THR A 479 24.70 35.93 13.98
N GLY A 480 26.01 36.18 13.85
CA GLY A 480 26.55 37.52 13.57
C GLY A 480 26.58 38.41 14.79
#